data_AF-A0A7W0F7K6-F1
#
_entry.id   AF-A0A7W0F7K6-F1
#
_cell.length_a   1.000
_cell.length_b   1.000
_cell.length_c   1.000
_cell.angle_alpha   90.00
_cell.angle_beta   90.00
_cell.angle_gamma   90.00
#
_symmetry.space_group_name_H-M   'P 1'
#
loop_
_entity.id
_entity.type
_entity.pdbx_description
1 polymer ?
#
loop_
_entity_poly.entity_id
_entity_poly.type
_entity_poly.pdbx_seq_one_letter_code
_entity_poly.pdbx_strand_id
1 'polypeptide(L)'
;MNEIKEFFTSELFTTKILPSFLGLLAGVLGAIFTPWIKWEIEKKKETRAAKRKKIYSWRSYVDNNFDWDSFRDTSVFSELKPFLSEKMVKELDPYSFDKTKSPTVHLRSAIGRDDLKIRLLDEITAIEKEKWKLL
;
A
#
# COMPACT_ATOMS: atom_id res chain seq x y z
N MET A 1 -39.29 45.17 37.32
CA MET A 1 -39.83 44.68 36.03
C MET A 1 -38.75 44.44 34.97
N ASN A 2 -37.56 45.06 35.07
CA ASN A 2 -36.45 44.81 34.15
C ASN A 2 -35.71 43.48 34.41
N GLU A 3 -35.54 43.08 35.67
CA GLU A 3 -34.83 41.83 36.03
C GLU A 3 -35.52 40.54 35.54
N ILE A 4 -36.86 40.53 35.49
CA ILE A 4 -37.63 39.37 35.00
C ILE A 4 -37.48 39.21 33.48
N LYS A 5 -37.32 40.33 32.74
CA LYS A 5 -37.07 40.28 31.29
C LYS A 5 -35.66 39.74 31.00
N GLU A 6 -34.65 40.15 31.76
CA GLU A 6 -33.27 39.68 31.60
C GLU A 6 -33.13 38.18 31.87
N PHE A 7 -33.80 37.68 32.92
CA PHE A 7 -33.77 36.25 33.27
C PHE A 7 -34.41 35.35 32.19
N PHE A 8 -35.54 35.77 31.61
CA PHE A 8 -36.18 35.02 30.52
C PHE A 8 -35.36 35.05 29.22
N THR A 9 -34.68 36.16 28.93
CA THR A 9 -33.83 36.28 27.73
C THR A 9 -32.56 35.44 27.83
N SER A 10 -31.95 35.31 29.02
CA SER A 10 -30.74 34.51 29.20
C SER A 10 -31.00 33.01 29.10
N GLU A 11 -32.12 32.53 29.65
CA GLU A 11 -32.54 31.13 29.54
C GLU A 11 -32.92 30.76 28.10
N LEU A 12 -33.69 31.60 27.39
CA LEU A 12 -34.02 31.35 25.98
C LEU A 12 -32.77 31.33 25.09
N PHE A 13 -31.82 32.22 25.35
CA PHE A 13 -30.59 32.31 24.58
C PHE A 13 -29.70 31.07 24.78
N THR A 14 -29.51 30.63 26.02
CA THR A 14 -28.66 29.48 26.35
C THR A 14 -29.31 28.14 26.00
N THR A 15 -30.63 27.98 26.15
CA THR A 15 -31.30 26.70 25.93
C THR A 15 -31.77 26.47 24.49
N LYS A 16 -32.02 27.53 23.70
CA LYS A 16 -32.59 27.37 22.34
C LYS A 16 -31.73 27.96 21.24
N ILE A 17 -31.22 29.17 21.42
CA ILE A 17 -30.47 29.88 20.38
C ILE A 17 -29.06 29.32 20.25
N LEU A 18 -28.36 29.14 21.38
CA LEU A 18 -26.99 28.65 21.42
C LEU A 18 -26.85 27.22 20.84
N PRO A 19 -27.70 26.24 21.19
CA PRO A 19 -27.59 24.89 20.63
C PRO A 19 -27.95 24.85 19.13
N SER A 20 -28.93 25.64 18.69
CA SER A 20 -29.29 25.75 17.27
C SER A 20 -28.14 26.34 16.45
N PHE A 21 -27.45 27.35 16.99
CA PHE A 21 -26.30 27.96 16.33
C PHE A 21 -25.09 27.02 16.29
N LEU A 22 -24.82 26.29 17.38
CA LEU A 22 -23.79 25.25 17.42
C LEU A 22 -24.09 24.10 16.44
N GLY A 23 -25.36 23.70 16.32
CA GLY A 23 -25.79 22.68 15.35
C GLY A 23 -25.60 23.12 13.91
N LEU A 24 -25.91 24.38 13.60
CA LEU A 24 -25.65 24.97 12.28
C LEU A 24 -24.15 25.06 11.98
N LEU A 25 -23.35 25.56 12.93
CA LEU A 25 -21.90 25.62 12.77
C LEU A 25 -21.29 24.23 12.60
N ALA A 26 -21.72 23.24 13.38
CA ALA A 26 -21.27 21.85 13.23
C ALA A 26 -21.68 21.26 11.87
N GLY A 27 -22.88 21.59 11.36
CA GLY A 27 -23.33 21.18 10.04
C GLY A 27 -22.50 21.79 8.91
N VAL A 28 -22.19 23.09 8.99
CA VAL A 28 -21.35 23.80 8.00
C VAL A 28 -19.91 23.30 8.03
N LEU A 29 -19.32 23.17 9.22
CA LEU A 29 -17.97 22.64 9.38
C LEU A 29 -17.91 21.17 8.91
N GLY A 30 -18.91 20.37 9.27
CA GLY A 30 -19.05 18.99 8.81
C GLY A 30 -19.09 18.89 7.29
N ALA A 31 -19.89 19.73 6.62
CA ALA A 31 -19.97 19.76 5.16
C ALA A 31 -18.65 20.12 4.49
N ILE A 32 -17.86 21.01 5.11
CA ILE A 32 -16.55 21.43 4.59
C ILE A 32 -15.49 20.33 4.82
N PHE A 33 -15.47 19.67 5.99
CA PHE A 33 -14.45 18.66 6.32
C PHE A 33 -14.73 17.27 5.72
N THR A 34 -16.00 16.91 5.52
CA THR A 34 -16.42 15.62 4.94
C THR A 34 -15.69 15.25 3.63
N PRO A 35 -15.58 16.12 2.60
CA PRO A 35 -14.88 15.77 1.36
C PRO A 35 -13.40 15.45 1.56
N TRP A 36 -12.71 16.10 2.50
CA TRP A 36 -11.29 15.83 2.78
C TRP A 36 -11.09 14.47 3.42
N ILE A 37 -11.94 14.13 4.39
CA ILE A 37 -11.91 12.82 5.05
C ILE A 37 -12.22 11.72 4.04
N LYS A 38 -13.25 11.93 3.20
CA LYS A 38 -13.61 10.98 2.13
C LYS A 38 -12.45 10.78 1.15
N TRP A 39 -11.81 11.86 0.72
CA TRP A 39 -10.67 11.80 -0.20
C TRP A 39 -9.48 11.05 0.39
N GLU A 40 -9.19 11.27 1.67
CA GLU A 40 -8.10 10.57 2.36
C GLU A 40 -8.37 9.06 2.46
N ILE A 41 -9.62 8.67 2.71
CA ILE A 41 -10.04 7.26 2.71
C ILE A 41 -9.95 6.67 1.31
N GLU A 42 -10.42 7.38 0.29
CA GLU A 42 -10.34 6.95 -1.11
C GLU A 42 -8.90 6.74 -1.57
N LYS A 43 -7.99 7.67 -1.25
CA LYS A 43 -6.55 7.52 -1.52
C LYS A 43 -5.97 6.28 -0.86
N LYS A 44 -6.29 6.04 0.41
CA LYS A 44 -5.81 4.85 1.14
C LYS A 44 -6.33 3.57 0.49
N LYS A 45 -7.60 3.56 0.07
CA LYS A 45 -8.22 2.44 -0.63
C LYS A 45 -7.56 2.21 -1.99
N GLU A 46 -7.35 3.26 -2.77
CA GLU A 46 -6.71 3.19 -4.08
C GLU A 46 -5.26 2.71 -3.97
N THR A 47 -4.49 3.23 -3.02
CA THR A 47 -3.12 2.78 -2.76
C THR A 47 -3.07 1.29 -2.40
N ARG A 48 -3.98 0.83 -1.53
CA ARG A 48 -4.09 -0.59 -1.18
C ARG A 48 -4.49 -1.45 -2.37
N ALA A 49 -5.43 -0.98 -3.19
CA ALA A 49 -5.86 -1.68 -4.40
C ALA A 49 -4.72 -1.79 -5.43
N ALA A 50 -3.97 -0.71 -5.65
CA ALA A 50 -2.80 -0.70 -6.53
C ALA A 50 -1.72 -1.68 -6.06
N LYS A 51 -1.44 -1.72 -4.75
CA LYS A 51 -0.51 -2.70 -4.16
C LYS A 51 -0.99 -4.13 -4.37
N ARG A 52 -2.26 -4.43 -4.09
CA ARG A 52 -2.84 -5.77 -4.35
C ARG A 52 -2.75 -6.17 -5.82
N LYS A 53 -3.04 -5.23 -6.73
CA LYS A 53 -2.91 -5.45 -8.17
C LYS A 53 -1.48 -5.81 -8.55
N LYS A 54 -0.47 -5.13 -7.97
CA LYS A 54 0.96 -5.46 -8.18
C LYS A 54 1.33 -6.86 -7.68
N ILE A 55 0.97 -7.20 -6.44
CA ILE A 55 1.22 -8.56 -5.90
C ILE A 55 0.59 -9.61 -6.81
N TYR A 56 -0.67 -9.40 -7.21
CA TYR A 56 -1.38 -10.32 -8.10
C TYR A 56 -0.69 -10.46 -9.45
N SER A 57 -0.27 -9.35 -10.08
CA SER A 57 0.45 -9.40 -11.35
C SER A 57 1.79 -10.12 -11.22
N TRP A 58 2.53 -9.90 -10.13
CA TRP A 58 3.80 -10.58 -9.89
C TRP A 58 3.60 -12.07 -9.68
N ARG A 59 2.64 -12.49 -8.85
CA ARG A 59 2.28 -13.91 -8.66
C ARG A 59 1.86 -14.56 -9.97
N SER A 60 0.93 -13.93 -10.70
CA SER A 60 0.45 -14.45 -11.98
C SER A 60 1.58 -14.61 -13.01
N TYR A 61 2.53 -13.66 -13.05
CA TYR A 61 3.69 -13.78 -13.91
C TYR A 61 4.57 -14.97 -13.49
N VAL A 62 4.90 -15.07 -12.20
CA VAL A 62 5.76 -16.13 -11.68
C VAL A 62 5.10 -17.51 -11.83
N ASP A 63 3.79 -17.61 -11.71
CA ASP A 63 3.08 -18.89 -11.84
C ASP A 63 3.02 -19.38 -13.28
N ASN A 64 2.75 -18.48 -14.25
CA ASN A 64 2.40 -18.87 -15.61
C ASN A 64 3.52 -18.65 -16.65
N ASN A 65 4.40 -17.67 -16.44
CA ASN A 65 5.37 -17.21 -17.44
C ASN A 65 6.80 -17.17 -16.90
N PHE A 66 7.07 -17.84 -15.78
CA PHE A 66 8.39 -17.82 -15.18
C PHE A 66 9.37 -18.68 -15.99
N ASP A 67 10.22 -17.99 -16.73
CA ASP A 67 11.43 -18.53 -17.33
C ASP A 67 12.63 -17.77 -16.75
N TRP A 68 13.59 -18.50 -16.20
CA TRP A 68 14.70 -17.92 -15.45
C TRP A 68 15.64 -17.07 -16.30
N ASP A 69 15.87 -17.49 -17.55
CA ASP A 69 16.78 -16.80 -18.44
C ASP A 69 16.21 -15.45 -18.89
N SER A 70 14.91 -15.41 -19.20
CA SER A 70 14.23 -14.18 -19.63
C SER A 70 13.64 -13.34 -18.49
N PHE A 71 13.48 -13.89 -17.28
CA PHE A 71 12.82 -13.19 -16.17
C PHE A 71 13.52 -11.87 -15.81
N ARG A 72 14.85 -11.88 -15.81
CA ARG A 72 15.71 -10.72 -15.46
C ARG A 72 15.52 -9.54 -16.41
N ASP A 73 15.16 -9.82 -17.67
CA ASP A 73 14.95 -8.81 -18.69
C ASP A 73 13.51 -8.28 -18.70
N THR A 74 12.65 -8.76 -17.80
CA THR A 74 11.25 -8.34 -17.75
C THR A 74 11.04 -7.09 -16.88
N SER A 75 10.00 -6.33 -17.24
CA SER A 75 9.51 -5.23 -16.41
C SER A 75 9.12 -5.70 -15.01
N VAL A 76 8.59 -6.93 -14.89
CA VAL A 76 8.17 -7.52 -13.61
C VAL A 76 9.36 -7.66 -12.67
N PHE A 77 10.50 -8.15 -13.15
CA PHE A 77 11.70 -8.23 -12.32
C PHE A 77 12.21 -6.84 -11.91
N SER A 78 12.24 -5.89 -12.84
CA SER A 78 12.68 -4.50 -12.55
C SER A 78 11.82 -3.83 -11.47
N GLU A 79 10.51 -4.08 -11.49
CA GLU A 79 9.58 -3.60 -10.48
C GLU A 79 9.69 -4.33 -9.14
N LEU A 80 9.96 -5.63 -9.17
CA LEU A 80 10.03 -6.48 -7.98
C LEU A 80 11.38 -6.34 -7.25
N LYS A 81 12.48 -6.14 -8.00
CA LYS A 81 13.87 -6.07 -7.51
C LYS A 81 14.08 -5.19 -6.27
N PRO A 82 13.53 -3.96 -6.16
CA PRO A 82 13.71 -3.12 -4.97
C PRO A 82 13.08 -3.70 -3.70
N PHE A 83 12.14 -4.64 -3.85
CA PHE A 83 11.40 -5.22 -2.73
C PHE A 83 11.95 -6.59 -2.30
N LEU A 84 12.73 -7.25 -3.14
CA LEU A 84 13.34 -8.55 -2.85
C LEU A 84 14.48 -8.44 -1.84
N SER A 85 14.74 -9.55 -1.13
CA SER A 85 15.95 -9.67 -0.32
C SER A 85 17.22 -9.63 -1.19
N GLU A 86 18.32 -9.09 -0.65
CA GLU A 86 19.60 -9.06 -1.36
C GLU A 86 20.07 -10.46 -1.78
N LYS A 87 19.77 -11.48 -0.96
CA LYS A 87 20.07 -12.88 -1.28
C LYS A 87 19.33 -13.30 -2.56
N MET A 88 18.04 -13.01 -2.65
CA MET A 88 17.24 -13.35 -3.83
C MET A 88 17.70 -12.58 -5.07
N VAL A 89 18.03 -11.28 -4.94
CA VAL A 89 18.56 -10.50 -6.06
C VAL A 89 19.91 -11.04 -6.53
N LYS A 90 20.81 -11.47 -5.63
CA LYS A 90 22.09 -12.11 -6.01
C LYS A 90 21.89 -13.43 -6.73
N GLU A 91 20.88 -14.21 -6.34
CA GLU A 91 20.56 -15.48 -7.00
C GLU A 91 19.91 -15.29 -8.38
N LEU A 92 19.09 -14.24 -8.56
CA LEU A 92 18.41 -13.95 -9.83
C LEU A 92 19.26 -13.12 -10.80
N ASP A 93 20.11 -12.24 -10.27
CA ASP A 93 20.93 -11.29 -11.02
C ASP A 93 22.34 -11.22 -10.39
N PRO A 94 23.17 -12.26 -10.58
CA PRO A 94 24.52 -12.33 -10.00
C PRO A 94 25.44 -11.21 -10.52
N TYR A 95 25.12 -10.62 -11.66
CA TYR A 95 25.89 -9.53 -12.29
C TYR A 95 25.66 -8.18 -11.63
N SER A 96 24.54 -8.00 -10.91
CA SER A 96 24.23 -6.71 -10.26
C SER A 96 25.17 -6.32 -9.11
N PHE A 97 25.92 -7.27 -8.55
CA PHE A 97 26.76 -7.03 -7.37
C PHE A 97 28.27 -7.06 -7.62
N ASP A 98 28.74 -7.60 -8.75
CA ASP A 98 30.17 -7.78 -9.00
C ASP A 98 30.55 -7.36 -10.44
N LYS A 99 30.89 -6.08 -10.63
CA LYS A 99 31.25 -5.50 -11.95
C LYS A 99 32.59 -6.02 -12.50
N THR A 100 33.38 -6.74 -11.70
CA THR A 100 34.77 -7.12 -12.02
C THR A 100 34.95 -8.61 -12.26
N LYS A 101 33.91 -9.44 -12.09
CA LYS A 101 33.99 -10.89 -12.34
C LYS A 101 33.39 -11.27 -13.68
N SER A 102 34.18 -12.02 -14.45
CA SER A 102 33.74 -12.73 -15.65
C SER A 102 32.48 -13.56 -15.37
N PRO A 103 31.59 -13.74 -16.37
CA PRO A 103 30.36 -14.53 -16.21
C PRO A 103 30.68 -15.94 -15.76
N THR A 104 30.56 -16.20 -14.46
CA THR A 104 30.60 -17.56 -13.93
C THR A 104 29.31 -18.23 -14.36
N VAL A 105 29.41 -19.06 -15.40
CA VAL A 105 28.34 -19.97 -15.80
C VAL A 105 28.13 -20.94 -14.64
N HIS A 106 27.19 -20.61 -13.77
CA HIS A 106 26.70 -21.56 -12.78
C HIS A 106 25.92 -22.63 -13.53
N LEU A 107 26.58 -23.76 -13.83
CA LEU A 107 25.93 -24.99 -14.27
C LEU A 107 24.99 -25.47 -13.15
N ARG A 108 23.77 -24.93 -13.10
CA ARG A 108 22.76 -25.34 -12.12
C ARG A 108 21.92 -26.47 -12.69
N SER A 109 21.87 -27.56 -11.93
CA SER A 109 20.99 -28.70 -12.18
C SER A 109 19.53 -28.27 -12.22
N ALA A 110 18.73 -28.90 -13.09
CA ALA A 110 17.29 -28.63 -13.27
C ALA A 110 16.50 -28.70 -11.95
N ILE A 111 16.97 -29.50 -10.99
CA ILE A 111 16.37 -29.71 -9.66
C ILE A 111 16.29 -28.39 -8.85
N GLY A 112 17.14 -27.40 -9.13
CA GLY A 112 17.14 -26.11 -8.42
C GLY A 112 16.23 -25.03 -8.99
N ARG A 113 15.56 -25.25 -10.14
CA ARG A 113 14.73 -24.23 -10.78
C ARG A 113 13.35 -24.09 -10.14
N ASP A 114 12.72 -25.22 -9.82
CA ASP A 114 11.40 -25.23 -9.18
C ASP A 114 11.45 -24.68 -7.76
N ASP A 115 12.53 -24.95 -7.03
CA ASP A 115 12.79 -24.42 -5.69
C ASP A 115 12.96 -22.89 -5.70
N LEU A 116 13.57 -22.32 -6.75
CA LEU A 116 13.68 -20.86 -6.89
C LEU A 116 12.33 -20.19 -7.12
N LYS A 117 11.47 -20.78 -7.95
CA LYS A 117 10.11 -20.28 -8.18
C LYS A 117 9.32 -20.23 -6.86
N ILE A 118 9.38 -21.30 -6.07
CA ILE A 118 8.73 -21.37 -4.75
C ILE A 118 9.29 -20.28 -3.83
N ARG A 119 10.61 -20.17 -3.71
CA ARG A 119 11.24 -19.14 -2.87
C ARG A 119 10.90 -17.70 -3.31
N LEU A 120 10.75 -17.48 -4.62
CA LEU A 120 10.31 -16.18 -5.14
C LEU A 120 8.85 -15.87 -4.77
N LEU A 121 7.97 -16.87 -4.83
CA LEU A 121 6.58 -16.72 -4.38
C LEU A 121 6.49 -16.47 -2.87
N ASP A 122 7.37 -17.11 -2.08
CA ASP A 122 7.49 -16.86 -0.64
C ASP A 122 7.95 -15.42 -0.35
N GLU A 123 8.95 -14.91 -1.08
CA GLU A 123 9.39 -13.51 -0.98
C GLU A 123 8.26 -12.53 -1.36
N ILE A 124 7.50 -12.80 -2.43
CA ILE A 124 6.33 -11.99 -2.80
C ILE A 124 5.28 -12.00 -1.67
N THR A 125 5.08 -13.15 -1.02
CA THR A 125 4.17 -13.29 0.11
C THR A 125 4.67 -12.57 1.36
N ALA A 126 5.99 -12.59 1.61
CA ALA A 126 6.61 -11.82 2.67
C ALA A 126 6.45 -10.30 2.44
N ILE A 127 6.61 -9.83 1.20
CA ILE A 127 6.36 -8.42 0.84
C ILE A 127 4.91 -8.03 1.12
N GLU A 128 3.95 -8.87 0.74
CA GLU A 128 2.52 -8.64 0.98
C GLU A 128 2.20 -8.50 2.48
N LYS A 129 2.75 -9.39 3.31
CA LYS A 129 2.49 -9.45 4.75
C LYS A 129 3.28 -8.41 5.55
N GLU A 130 4.60 -8.38 5.39
CA GLU A 130 5.49 -7.61 6.26
C GLU A 130 5.59 -6.15 5.84
N LYS A 131 5.89 -5.91 4.55
CA LYS A 131 6.13 -4.55 4.05
C LYS A 131 4.82 -3.80 3.83
N TRP A 132 3.81 -4.47 3.26
CA TRP A 132 2.59 -3.79 2.82
C TRP A 132 1.38 -3.98 3.73
N LYS A 133 1.43 -4.94 4.68
CA LYS A 133 0.38 -5.21 5.67
C LYS A 133 -1.01 -5.28 5.03
N LEU A 134 -1.09 -5.98 3.89
CA LEU A 134 -2.33 -6.15 3.12
C LEU A 134 -3.17 -7.33 3.61
N LEU A 135 -2.52 -8.25 4.31
CA LEU A 135 -3.04 -9.41 5.05
C LEU A 135 -2.95 -9.15 6.56
#